data_AF-A0A2D9PR17-F1
#
_entry.id   AF-A0A2D9PR17-F1
#
_cell.length_a   1.000
_cell.length_b   1.000
_cell.length_c   1.000
_cell.angle_alpha   90.00
_cell.angle_beta   90.00
_cell.angle_gamma   90.00
#
_symmetry.space_group_name_H-M   'P 1'
#
loop_
_entity.id
_entity.type
_entity.pdbx_description
1 polymer ?
#
loop_
_entity_poly.entity_id
_entity_poly.type
_entity_poly.pdbx_seq_one_letter_code
_entity_poly.pdbx_strand_id
1 'polypeptide(L)'
;MNEPQKTKLALHWQILLGMVAGGLLGVLLNLNAREHSITLEGDAAGSFTRVELQDINSMALLTTYTGTEKTKYFVIGKSPAYSDISHSDMDSFRKDEPELYRMFQEHGRSWARWVSDWTDRLG
;
A
#
# COMPACT_ATOMS: atom_id res chain seq x y z
N MET A 1 -39.86 -0.96 30.39
CA MET A 1 -38.49 -0.43 30.20
C MET A 1 -37.55 -1.61 30.32
N ASN A 2 -36.94 -2.04 29.21
CA ASN A 2 -36.02 -3.16 29.20
C ASN A 2 -34.61 -2.63 29.45
N GLU A 3 -34.01 -3.01 30.58
CA GLU A 3 -32.61 -2.69 30.85
C GLU A 3 -31.71 -3.43 29.85
N PRO A 4 -30.69 -2.78 29.26
CA PRO A 4 -29.76 -3.47 28.39
C PRO A 4 -28.89 -4.41 29.23
N GLN A 5 -29.11 -5.71 29.08
CA GLN A 5 -28.33 -6.77 29.71
C GLN A 5 -26.87 -6.65 29.23
N LYS A 6 -25.99 -6.07 30.07
CA LYS A 6 -24.53 -6.07 29.82
C LYS A 6 -24.03 -7.51 29.95
N THR A 7 -23.84 -8.18 28.82
CA THR A 7 -23.19 -9.48 28.73
C THR A 7 -21.79 -9.35 29.34
N LYS A 8 -21.61 -9.86 30.56
CA LYS A 8 -20.29 -9.93 31.20
C LYS A 8 -19.51 -11.05 30.53
N LEU A 9 -18.75 -10.71 29.50
CA LEU A 9 -17.82 -11.65 28.87
C LEU A 9 -16.84 -12.14 29.93
N ALA A 10 -16.67 -13.44 30.07
CA ALA A 10 -15.75 -13.99 31.06
C ALA A 10 -14.32 -13.56 30.77
N LEU A 11 -13.53 -13.28 31.82
CA LEU A 11 -12.18 -12.73 31.73
C LEU A 11 -11.26 -13.55 30.81
N HIS A 12 -11.39 -14.89 30.82
CA HIS A 12 -10.61 -15.77 29.96
C HIS A 12 -10.91 -15.56 28.46
N TRP A 13 -12.15 -15.21 28.10
CA TRP A 13 -12.52 -14.87 26.71
C TRP A 13 -11.98 -13.50 26.30
N GLN A 14 -11.91 -12.55 27.25
CA GLN A 14 -11.28 -11.25 26.99
C GLN A 14 -9.78 -11.40 26.69
N ILE A 15 -9.08 -12.21 27.47
CA ILE A 15 -7.64 -12.49 27.28
C ILE A 15 -7.43 -13.25 25.96
N LEU A 16 -8.24 -14.27 25.69
CA LEU A 16 -8.15 -15.05 24.45
C LEU A 16 -8.34 -14.16 23.22
N LEU A 17 -9.34 -13.27 23.22
CA LEU A 17 -9.55 -12.30 22.15
C LEU A 17 -8.38 -11.34 22.01
N GLY A 18 -7.83 -10.84 23.12
CA GLY A 18 -6.65 -9.98 23.10
C GLY A 18 -5.43 -10.67 22.50
N MET A 19 -5.20 -11.94 22.85
CA MET A 19 -4.07 -12.72 22.37
C MET A 19 -4.21 -13.06 20.87
N VAL A 20 -5.41 -13.43 20.42
CA VAL A 20 -5.71 -13.69 19.00
C VAL A 20 -5.61 -12.40 18.18
N ALA A 21 -6.19 -11.30 18.66
CA ALA A 21 -6.10 -10.01 17.97
C ALA A 21 -4.66 -9.51 17.88
N GLY A 22 -3.89 -9.61 18.98
CA GLY A 22 -2.48 -9.23 18.99
C GLY A 22 -1.63 -10.10 18.05
N GLY A 23 -1.88 -11.42 18.02
CA GLY A 23 -1.21 -12.34 17.10
C GLY A 23 -1.52 -12.03 15.64
N LEU A 24 -2.80 -11.80 15.30
CA LEU A 24 -3.22 -11.40 13.96
C LEU A 24 -2.59 -10.07 13.53
N LEU A 25 -2.59 -9.07 14.41
CA LEU A 25 -1.94 -7.78 14.16
C LEU A 25 -0.43 -7.95 13.95
N GLY A 26 0.24 -8.75 14.78
CA GLY A 26 1.67 -9.03 14.64
C GLY A 26 2.02 -9.71 13.32
N VAL A 27 1.24 -10.70 12.89
CA VAL A 27 1.42 -11.38 11.61
C VAL A 27 1.15 -10.43 10.45
N LEU A 28 0.09 -9.62 10.51
CA LEU A 28 -0.24 -8.63 9.48
C LEU A 28 0.87 -7.59 9.31
N LEU A 29 1.41 -7.06 10.42
CA LEU A 29 2.53 -6.12 10.37
C LEU A 29 3.79 -6.77 9.82
N ASN A 30 4.08 -8.01 10.20
CA ASN A 30 5.26 -8.73 9.74
C ASN A 30 5.20 -9.04 8.23
N LEU A 31 4.04 -9.46 7.71
CA LEU A 31 3.87 -9.74 6.28
C LEU A 31 3.93 -8.47 5.43
N ASN A 32 3.47 -7.34 5.95
CA ASN A 32 3.41 -6.06 5.22
C ASN A 32 4.64 -5.18 5.37
N ALA A 33 5.61 -5.54 6.22
CA ALA A 33 6.93 -4.91 6.25
C ALA A 33 7.78 -5.28 5.03
N ARG A 34 7.33 -6.24 4.21
CA ARG A 34 8.01 -6.70 3.01
C ARG A 34 7.62 -5.82 1.82
N GLU A 35 8.62 -5.42 1.04
CA GLU A 35 8.49 -4.67 -0.22
C GLU A 35 7.30 -5.22 -1.04
N HIS A 36 6.35 -4.35 -1.39
CA HIS A 36 5.16 -4.76 -2.12
C HIS A 36 5.42 -4.54 -3.62
N SER A 37 5.53 -5.63 -4.37
CA SER A 37 5.68 -5.59 -5.83
C SER A 37 4.50 -6.29 -6.49
N ILE A 38 3.86 -5.63 -7.45
CA ILE A 38 2.84 -6.23 -8.29
C ILE A 38 3.11 -5.91 -9.76
N THR A 39 2.90 -6.91 -10.60
CA THR A 39 2.95 -6.76 -12.05
C THR A 39 1.53 -6.90 -12.58
N LEU A 40 1.03 -5.84 -13.20
CA LEU A 40 -0.25 -5.81 -13.90
C LEU A 40 -0.01 -6.09 -15.39
N GLU A 41 -0.85 -6.92 -15.99
CA GLU A 41 -0.79 -7.29 -17.40
C GLU A 41 -2.20 -7.28 -18.01
N GLY A 42 -2.27 -7.09 -19.33
CA GLY A 42 -3.53 -7.13 -20.06
C GLY A 42 -4.48 -6.01 -19.64
N ASP A 43 -5.75 -6.33 -19.39
CA ASP A 43 -6.80 -5.35 -19.07
C ASP A 43 -6.50 -4.56 -17.77
N ALA A 44 -5.80 -5.19 -16.82
CA ALA A 44 -5.40 -4.56 -15.56
C ALA A 44 -4.26 -3.52 -15.74
N ALA A 45 -3.52 -3.59 -16.85
CA ALA A 45 -2.48 -2.62 -17.21
C ALA A 45 -3.03 -1.43 -18.01
N GLY A 46 -4.35 -1.38 -18.25
CA GLY A 46 -5.04 -0.29 -18.94
C GLY A 46 -4.48 -0.05 -20.34
N SER A 47 -3.97 1.17 -20.58
CA SER A 47 -3.39 1.55 -21.87
C SER A 47 -2.01 0.91 -22.15
N PHE A 48 -1.39 0.25 -21.17
CA PHE A 48 -0.07 -0.36 -21.27
C PHE A 48 -0.16 -1.89 -21.41
N THR A 49 0.88 -2.51 -21.96
CA THR A 49 0.92 -3.99 -22.07
C THR A 49 1.22 -4.63 -20.71
N ARG A 50 2.12 -4.02 -19.95
CA ARG A 50 2.50 -4.45 -18.60
C ARG A 50 2.91 -3.23 -17.77
N VAL A 51 2.52 -3.22 -16.50
CA VAL A 51 2.92 -2.21 -15.52
C VAL A 51 3.46 -2.91 -14.28
N GLU A 52 4.68 -2.58 -13.90
CA GLU A 52 5.29 -3.04 -12.64
C GLU A 52 5.19 -1.90 -11.62
N LEU A 53 4.52 -2.19 -10.50
CA LEU A 53 4.30 -1.26 -9.40
C LEU A 53 5.00 -1.83 -8.18
N GLN A 54 5.95 -1.08 -7.64
CA GLN A 54 6.76 -1.47 -6.50
C GLN A 54 6.70 -0.40 -5.42
N ASP A 55 6.20 -0.73 -4.24
CA ASP A 55 6.23 0.12 -3.05
C ASP A 55 7.34 -0.38 -2.12
N ILE A 56 8.43 0.39 -2.05
CA ILE A 56 9.65 0.05 -1.34
C ILE A 56 9.92 1.15 -0.31
N ASN A 57 9.68 0.85 0.96
CA ASN A 57 9.91 1.77 2.08
C ASN A 57 9.19 3.11 1.89
N SER A 58 9.95 4.21 1.74
CA SER A 58 9.47 5.57 1.53
C SER A 58 9.37 5.95 0.04
N MET A 59 9.40 4.97 -0.87
CA MET A 59 9.42 5.17 -2.30
C MET A 59 8.42 4.29 -3.04
N ALA A 60 7.92 4.81 -4.16
CA ALA A 60 7.18 4.05 -5.15
C ALA A 60 7.95 4.06 -6.48
N LEU A 61 8.10 2.88 -7.06
CA LEU A 61 8.79 2.61 -8.31
C LEU A 61 7.75 2.09 -9.30
N LEU A 62 7.55 2.83 -10.38
CA LEU A 62 6.59 2.46 -11.41
C LEU A 62 7.31 2.30 -12.74
N THR A 63 7.19 1.14 -13.35
CA THR A 63 7.75 0.85 -14.68
C THR A 63 6.63 0.44 -15.62
N THR A 64 6.53 1.11 -16.76
CA THR A 64 5.57 0.77 -17.80
C THR A 64 6.26 0.14 -18.99
N TYR A 65 5.57 -0.80 -19.61
CA TYR A 65 6.05 -1.53 -20.77
C TYR A 65 5.00 -1.50 -21.89
N THR A 66 5.49 -1.29 -23.11
CA THR A 66 4.71 -1.44 -24.34
C THR A 66 5.32 -2.63 -25.10
N GLY A 67 4.60 -3.75 -25.16
CA GLY A 67 5.18 -5.02 -25.60
C GLY A 67 6.29 -5.50 -24.66
N THR A 68 7.51 -5.65 -25.17
CA THR A 68 8.69 -6.08 -24.40
C THR A 68 9.62 -4.93 -23.99
N GLU A 69 9.32 -3.70 -24.42
CA GLU A 69 10.21 -2.56 -24.23
C GLU A 69 9.77 -1.70 -23.04
N LYS A 70 10.74 -1.25 -22.24
CA LYS A 70 10.52 -0.30 -21.13
C LYS A 70 10.23 1.07 -21.71
N THR A 71 9.03 1.60 -21.45
CA THR A 71 8.60 2.88 -22.00
C THR A 71 8.86 4.03 -21.04
N LYS A 72 8.42 3.91 -19.79
CA LYS A 72 8.63 4.94 -18.75
C LYS A 72 8.99 4.30 -17.42
N TYR A 73 9.88 4.96 -16.68
CA TYR A 73 10.32 4.57 -15.35
C TYR A 73 10.22 5.79 -14.43
N PHE A 74 9.45 5.65 -13.35
CA PHE A 74 9.21 6.70 -12.37
C PHE A 74 9.69 6.26 -10.99
N VAL A 75 10.51 7.11 -10.37
CA VAL A 75 10.90 6.98 -8.96
C VAL A 75 10.21 8.11 -8.19
N ILE A 76 9.34 7.74 -7.26
CA ILE A 76 8.52 8.69 -6.50
C ILE A 76 8.90 8.57 -5.02
N GLY A 77 9.29 9.69 -4.42
CA GLY A 77 9.58 9.78 -2.99
C GLY A 77 10.95 10.37 -2.72
N LYS A 78 11.41 10.26 -1.46
CA LYS A 78 12.69 10.80 -1.02
C LYS A 78 13.49 9.69 -0.37
N SER A 79 14.58 9.27 -1.02
CA SER A 79 15.53 8.33 -0.46
C SER A 79 16.95 8.73 -0.83
N PRO A 80 17.89 8.70 0.12
CA PRO A 80 19.30 8.94 -0.18
C PRO A 80 19.94 7.84 -1.05
N ALA A 81 19.27 6.68 -1.21
CA ALA A 81 19.77 5.56 -2.01
C ALA A 81 19.51 5.72 -3.52
N TYR A 82 18.64 6.66 -3.95
CA TYR A 82 18.31 6.89 -5.35
C TYR A 82 18.56 8.36 -5.70
N SER A 83 19.46 8.60 -6.66
CA SER A 83 19.78 9.95 -7.14
C SER A 83 18.81 10.46 -8.20
N ASP A 84 18.15 9.57 -8.93
CA ASP A 84 17.23 9.88 -10.03
C ASP A 84 15.77 9.86 -9.57
N ILE A 85 15.40 10.83 -8.73
CA ILE A 85 14.02 11.00 -8.25
C ILE A 85 13.22 11.71 -9.34
N SER A 86 12.26 11.01 -9.96
CA SER A 86 11.36 11.60 -10.97
C SER A 86 10.37 12.57 -10.32
N HIS A 87 9.82 12.20 -9.16
CA HIS A 87 8.88 13.03 -8.40
C HIS A 87 9.19 12.98 -6.91
N SER A 88 9.21 14.14 -6.26
CA SER A 88 9.48 14.24 -4.82
C SER A 88 8.36 13.69 -3.93
N ASP A 89 7.15 13.61 -4.48
CA ASP A 89 5.92 13.35 -3.77
C ASP A 89 4.87 12.76 -4.72
N MET A 90 3.84 12.16 -4.13
CA MET A 90 2.82 11.46 -4.91
C MET A 90 1.80 12.43 -5.55
N ASP A 91 1.65 13.65 -5.02
CA ASP A 91 0.75 14.65 -5.59
C ASP A 91 1.29 15.26 -6.88
N SER A 92 2.60 15.48 -6.97
CA SER A 92 3.26 15.85 -8.23
C SER A 92 3.12 14.74 -9.27
N PHE A 93 3.36 13.49 -8.90
CA PHE A 93 3.16 12.34 -9.80
C PHE A 93 1.71 12.23 -10.32
N ARG A 94 0.72 12.45 -9.45
CA ARG A 94 -0.71 12.42 -9.84
C ARG A 94 -1.05 13.43 -10.94
N LYS A 95 -0.42 14.61 -10.94
CA LYS A 95 -0.68 15.65 -11.93
C LYS A 95 -0.14 15.29 -13.31
N ASP A 96 1.01 14.63 -13.34
CA ASP A 96 1.70 14.28 -14.59
C ASP A 96 1.14 12.99 -15.19
N GLU A 97 0.87 11.97 -14.37
CA GLU A 97 0.40 10.65 -14.82
C GLU A 97 -0.77 10.14 -13.97
N PRO A 98 -1.99 10.69 -14.16
CA PRO A 98 -3.15 10.36 -13.32
C PRO A 98 -3.62 8.90 -13.46
N GLU A 99 -3.44 8.28 -14.63
CA GLU A 99 -3.81 6.87 -14.88
C GLU A 99 -2.93 5.92 -14.06
N LEU A 100 -1.61 6.09 -14.13
CA LEU A 100 -0.64 5.29 -13.38
C LEU A 100 -0.76 5.51 -11.87
N TYR A 101 -1.03 6.75 -11.45
CA TYR A 101 -1.33 7.04 -10.05
C TYR A 101 -2.53 6.24 -9.55
N ARG A 102 -3.61 6.17 -10.33
CA ARG A 102 -4.79 5.40 -9.94
C ARG A 102 -4.48 3.90 -9.82
N MET A 103 -3.76 3.34 -10.79
CA MET A 103 -3.34 1.93 -10.75
C MET A 103 -2.45 1.64 -9.53
N PHE A 104 -1.51 2.53 -9.21
CA PHE A 104 -0.70 2.41 -8.01
C PHE A 104 -1.54 2.48 -6.74
N GLN A 105 -2.51 3.39 -6.66
CA GLN A 105 -3.39 3.52 -5.51
C GLN A 105 -4.31 2.31 -5.32
N GLU A 106 -4.79 1.70 -6.40
CA GLU A 106 -5.71 0.56 -6.38
C GLU A 106 -4.98 -0.77 -6.12
N HIS A 107 -3.79 -0.95 -6.69
CA HIS A 107 -3.11 -2.26 -6.72
C HIS A 107 -1.68 -2.26 -6.16
N GLY A 108 -0.97 -1.15 -6.26
CA GLY A 108 0.46 -1.06 -5.95
C GLY A 108 0.81 -0.63 -4.52
N ARG A 109 -0.16 -0.10 -3.74
CA ARG A 109 0.12 0.37 -2.38
C ARG A 109 0.39 -0.80 -1.43
N SER A 110 1.45 -0.67 -0.64
CA SER A 110 1.60 -1.50 0.54
C SER A 110 0.52 -1.17 1.59
N TRP A 111 0.11 -2.19 2.34
CA TRP A 111 -0.77 -2.00 3.49
C TRP A 111 -0.10 -1.13 4.57
N ALA A 112 1.23 -1.18 4.69
CA ALA A 112 1.98 -0.31 5.59
C ALA A 112 1.72 1.18 5.29
N ARG A 113 1.77 1.55 4.01
CA ARG A 113 1.44 2.90 3.55
C ARG A 113 -0.05 3.24 3.72
N TRP A 114 -0.94 2.26 3.63
CA TRP A 114 -2.36 2.45 3.93
C TRP A 114 -2.61 2.74 5.42
N VAL A 115 -1.96 2.00 6.33
CA VAL A 115 -2.07 2.21 7.78
C VAL A 115 -1.42 3.52 8.22
N SER A 116 -0.28 3.90 7.62
CA SER A 116 0.37 5.19 7.88
C SER A 116 -0.56 6.35 7.55
N ASP A 117 -1.13 6.38 6.34
CA ASP A 117 -2.08 7.42 5.91
C ASP A 117 -3.33 7.45 6.81
N TRP A 118 -3.77 6.30 7.34
CA TRP A 118 -4.91 6.24 8.25
C TRP A 118 -4.57 6.82 9.63
N THR A 119 -3.36 6.57 10.11
CA THR A 119 -2.85 7.14 11.37
C THR A 119 -2.70 8.65 11.26
N ASP A 120 -2.16 9.15 10.15
CA ASP A 120 -2.01 10.59 9.90
C ASP A 120 -3.37 11.33 9.83
N ARG A 121 -4.45 10.64 9.46
CA ARG A 121 -5.81 11.20 9.44
C ARG A 121 -6.51 11.21 10.79
N LEU A 122 -6.06 10.39 11.74
CA LEU A 122 -6.63 10.30 13.08
C LEU A 122 -5.87 11.17 14.10
N GLY A 123 -4.72 11.72 13.70
CA GLY A 123 -3.92 12.69 14.45
C GLY A 123 -4.40 14.12 14.28
#